data_AF-A1K2L3-F1
#
_entry.id   AF-A1K2L3-F1
#
_cell.length_a   1.000
_cell.length_b   1.000
_cell.length_c   1.000
_cell.angle_alpha   90.00
_cell.angle_beta   90.00
_cell.angle_gamma   90.00
#
_symmetry.space_group_name_H-M   'P 1'
#
loop_
_entity.id
_entity.type
_entity.pdbx_description
1 polymer ?
#
loop_
_entity_poly.entity_id
_entity_poly.type
_entity_poly.pdbx_seq_one_letter_code
_entity_poly.pdbx_strand_id
1 'polypeptide(L)'
;MKPLAALFAAVLCAAAPAVHAQSGAGYEAAVAGWSRYQDVAGWLEGNFSFDRGRLDTILQRTRQNGPAGLLARAADGTFALRSGYCTDAAAFAIQSLNRINPGYRARYVFIKNRYGQPHHWVAGFMDGDKLMVMDYGAGPEWSAMRGVHGPYASLDDYAAFLGSLRIARFAPESVEWRDTFPGQQD
;
A
#
# COMPACT_ATOMS: atom_id res chain seq x y z
N MET A 1 29.91 -57.21 24.17
CA MET A 1 28.72 -57.02 25.02
C MET A 1 28.25 -55.57 24.89
N LYS A 2 27.04 -55.39 24.32
CA LYS A 2 26.04 -54.31 24.57
C LYS A 2 26.41 -52.83 24.25
N PRO A 3 25.41 -51.99 23.90
CA PRO A 3 25.36 -51.40 22.57
C PRO A 3 25.14 -49.87 22.55
N LEU A 4 25.08 -49.34 21.31
CA LEU A 4 24.29 -48.19 20.83
C LEU A 4 24.02 -47.02 21.79
N ALA A 5 24.53 -45.85 21.43
CA ALA A 5 23.86 -44.58 21.67
C ALA A 5 23.71 -43.86 20.31
N ALA A 6 22.65 -44.20 19.57
CA ALA A 6 22.16 -43.36 18.49
C ALA A 6 21.28 -42.28 19.14
N LEU A 7 21.80 -41.05 19.24
CA LEU A 7 21.02 -39.92 19.72
C LEU A 7 20.17 -39.39 18.55
N PHE A 8 18.89 -39.71 18.59
CA PHE A 8 17.85 -38.98 17.88
C PHE A 8 17.76 -37.57 18.47
N ALA A 9 17.88 -36.54 17.64
CA ALA A 9 17.42 -35.20 17.98
C ALA A 9 16.78 -34.54 16.76
N ALA A 10 15.45 -34.68 16.73
CA ALA A 10 14.42 -33.85 16.12
C ALA A 10 14.85 -32.86 15.01
N VAL A 11 14.41 -33.17 13.79
CA VAL A 11 14.13 -32.16 12.76
C VAL A 11 13.05 -31.23 13.32
N LEU A 12 13.42 -29.99 13.67
CA LEU A 12 12.45 -28.91 13.79
C LEU A 12 11.90 -28.62 12.39
N CYS A 13 10.77 -29.23 12.04
CA CYS A 13 9.91 -28.67 11.00
C CYS A 13 9.35 -27.35 11.54
N ALA A 14 9.96 -26.23 11.14
CA ALA A 14 9.39 -24.92 11.33
C ALA A 14 8.04 -24.86 10.61
N ALA A 15 6.95 -25.07 11.36
CA ALA A 15 5.60 -24.88 10.86
C ALA A 15 5.29 -23.39 10.78
N ALA A 16 5.73 -22.75 9.70
CA ALA A 16 5.20 -21.47 9.26
C ALA A 16 5.04 -21.45 7.74
N PRO A 17 3.91 -21.98 7.22
CA PRO A 17 3.34 -21.36 6.01
C PRO A 17 1.80 -21.26 6.00
N ALA A 18 1.09 -21.77 7.00
CA ALA A 18 -0.38 -21.93 6.91
C ALA A 18 -1.14 -20.59 6.80
N VAL A 19 -0.73 -19.56 7.56
CA VAL A 19 -1.41 -18.26 7.55
C VAL A 19 -1.22 -17.51 6.23
N HIS A 20 -0.01 -17.56 5.65
CA HIS A 20 0.30 -16.93 4.35
C HIS A 20 -0.37 -17.66 3.18
N ALA A 21 -0.39 -19.00 3.20
CA ALA A 21 -1.06 -19.79 2.16
C ALA A 21 -2.59 -19.57 2.16
N GLN A 22 -3.19 -19.46 3.35
CA GLN A 22 -4.63 -19.26 3.50
C GLN A 22 -5.06 -17.81 3.20
N SER A 23 -4.23 -16.81 3.51
CA SER A 23 -4.46 -15.43 3.10
C SER A 23 -4.31 -15.23 1.60
N GLY A 24 -3.32 -15.89 0.97
CA GLY A 24 -3.15 -15.88 -0.48
C GLY A 24 -4.42 -16.37 -1.18
N ALA A 25 -4.93 -17.54 -0.80
CA ALA A 25 -6.17 -18.09 -1.38
C ALA A 25 -7.39 -17.15 -1.22
N GLY A 26 -7.49 -16.43 -0.08
CA GLY A 26 -8.57 -15.46 0.15
C GLY A 26 -8.46 -14.20 -0.72
N TYR A 27 -7.26 -13.66 -0.89
CA TYR A 27 -7.01 -12.52 -1.77
C TYR A 27 -7.25 -12.88 -3.24
N GLU A 28 -6.76 -14.04 -3.69
CA GLU A 28 -6.98 -14.54 -5.05
C GLU A 28 -8.48 -14.65 -5.39
N ALA A 29 -9.28 -15.23 -4.47
CA ALA A 29 -10.72 -15.34 -4.66
C ALA A 29 -11.42 -13.97 -4.67
N ALA A 30 -10.97 -13.02 -3.85
CA ALA A 30 -11.52 -11.66 -3.83
C ALA A 30 -11.25 -10.94 -5.15
N VAL A 31 -9.99 -10.95 -5.63
CA VAL A 31 -9.62 -10.32 -6.90
C VAL A 31 -10.34 -10.96 -8.09
N ALA A 32 -10.53 -12.28 -8.09
CA ALA A 32 -11.29 -12.97 -9.14
C ALA A 32 -12.77 -12.56 -9.18
N GLY A 33 -13.33 -12.09 -8.06
CA GLY A 33 -14.70 -11.57 -7.96
C GLY A 33 -14.83 -10.07 -8.24
N TRP A 34 -13.72 -9.32 -8.27
CA TRP A 34 -13.71 -7.89 -8.56
C TRP A 34 -13.66 -7.63 -10.06
N SER A 35 -14.36 -6.59 -10.49
CA SER A 35 -14.56 -6.26 -11.90
C SER A 35 -14.19 -4.83 -12.27
N ARG A 36 -14.11 -3.94 -11.28
CA ARG A 36 -13.86 -2.50 -11.47
C ARG A 36 -13.15 -1.89 -10.27
N TYR A 37 -12.56 -0.71 -10.45
CA TYR A 37 -11.80 -0.04 -9.38
C TYR A 37 -12.62 0.22 -8.12
N GLN A 38 -13.94 0.40 -8.24
CA GLN A 38 -14.84 0.62 -7.10
C GLN A 38 -14.88 -0.57 -6.15
N ASP A 39 -14.64 -1.80 -6.64
CA ASP A 39 -14.64 -2.99 -5.80
C ASP A 39 -13.40 -3.00 -4.88
N VAL A 40 -12.24 -2.62 -5.43
CA VAL A 40 -10.99 -2.41 -4.67
C VAL A 40 -11.16 -1.27 -3.66
N ALA A 41 -11.75 -0.15 -4.10
CA ALA A 41 -12.03 1.01 -3.26
C ALA A 41 -12.96 0.64 -2.09
N GLY A 42 -14.05 -0.08 -2.38
CA GLY A 42 -15.00 -0.54 -1.36
C GLY A 42 -14.37 -1.49 -0.37
N TRP A 43 -13.45 -2.37 -0.81
CA TRP A 43 -12.70 -3.22 0.11
C TRP A 43 -11.80 -2.40 1.03
N LEU A 44 -10.99 -1.48 0.48
CA LEU A 44 -10.11 -0.63 1.29
C LEU A 44 -10.91 0.24 2.26
N GLU A 45 -12.01 0.83 1.81
CA GLU A 45 -12.85 1.67 2.65
C GLU A 45 -13.45 0.88 3.83
N GLY A 46 -13.98 -0.32 3.57
CA GLY A 46 -14.64 -1.13 4.59
C GLY A 46 -13.71 -1.95 5.48
N ASN A 47 -12.44 -2.17 5.08
CA ASN A 47 -11.55 -3.09 5.79
C ASN A 47 -10.23 -2.45 6.24
N PHE A 48 -9.65 -1.53 5.46
CA PHE A 48 -8.29 -1.05 5.71
C PHE A 48 -8.24 0.03 6.79
N SER A 49 -7.41 -0.22 7.81
CA SER A 49 -7.15 0.68 8.93
C SER A 49 -5.73 1.22 8.90
N PHE A 50 -5.57 2.50 9.24
CA PHE A 50 -4.25 3.09 9.35
C PHE A 50 -3.50 2.55 10.57
N ASP A 51 -2.29 2.05 10.36
CA ASP A 51 -1.39 1.52 11.37
C ASP A 51 -0.24 2.50 11.65
N ARG A 52 -0.38 3.22 12.77
CA ARG A 52 0.62 4.18 13.23
C ARG A 52 1.96 3.51 13.59
N GLY A 53 1.92 2.32 14.20
CA GLY A 53 3.12 1.60 14.60
C GLY A 53 3.95 1.14 13.40
N ARG A 54 3.27 0.71 12.32
CA ARG A 54 3.93 0.42 11.05
C ARG A 54 4.53 1.68 10.44
N LEU A 55 3.80 2.80 10.38
CA LEU A 55 4.37 4.06 9.89
C LEU A 55 5.62 4.46 10.68
N ASP A 56 5.59 4.41 12.01
CA ASP A 56 6.72 4.80 12.86
C ASP A 56 7.95 3.91 12.61
N THR A 57 7.74 2.59 12.41
CA THR A 57 8.80 1.65 12.01
C THR A 57 9.41 2.05 10.66
N ILE A 58 8.58 2.40 9.67
CA ILE A 58 9.06 2.84 8.35
C ILE A 58 9.79 4.18 8.43
N LEU A 59 9.31 5.13 9.24
CA LEU A 59 10.00 6.40 9.45
C LEU A 59 11.38 6.21 10.10
N GLN A 60 11.51 5.27 11.03
CA GLN A 60 12.82 4.91 11.59
C GLN A 60 13.75 4.34 10.52
N ARG A 61 13.26 3.41 9.69
CA ARG A 61 14.05 2.80 8.60
C ARG A 61 14.49 3.83 7.56
N THR A 62 13.62 4.77 7.19
CA THR A 62 13.95 5.80 6.20
C THR A 62 14.91 6.86 6.73
N ARG A 63 14.91 7.15 8.04
CA ARG A 63 15.96 7.97 8.67
C ARG A 63 17.35 7.33 8.57
N GLN A 64 17.43 6.00 8.65
CA GLN A 64 18.70 5.26 8.60
C GLN A 64 19.18 4.99 7.17
N ASN A 65 18.25 4.67 6.27
CA ASN A 65 18.57 4.13 4.94
C ASN A 65 18.10 5.02 3.78
N GLY A 66 17.58 6.22 4.06
CA GLY A 66 16.94 7.06 3.06
C GLY A 66 15.70 6.40 2.44
N PRO A 67 15.34 6.72 1.18
CA PRO A 67 14.19 6.14 0.49
C PRO A 67 14.19 4.60 0.41
N ALA A 68 15.37 3.96 0.39
CA ALA A 68 15.50 2.50 0.38
C ALA A 68 15.01 1.83 1.67
N GLY A 69 14.81 2.61 2.74
CA GLY A 69 14.21 2.12 3.99
C GLY A 69 12.70 1.89 3.91
N LEU A 70 12.03 2.39 2.87
CA LEU A 70 10.60 2.17 2.65
C LEU A 70 10.30 0.68 2.40
N LEU A 71 9.19 0.19 2.95
CA LEU A 71 8.66 -1.14 2.68
C LEU A 71 7.20 -1.04 2.26
N ALA A 72 6.83 -1.79 1.22
CA ALA A 72 5.46 -1.92 0.75
C ALA A 72 5.01 -3.35 0.98
N ARG A 73 3.88 -3.55 1.65
CA ARG A 73 3.35 -4.90 1.79
C ARG A 73 2.81 -5.44 0.48
N ALA A 74 3.03 -6.72 0.22
CA ALA A 74 2.28 -7.44 -0.81
C ALA A 74 0.76 -7.36 -0.57
N ALA A 75 -0.01 -7.44 -1.66
CA ALA A 75 -1.45 -7.22 -1.59
C ALA A 75 -2.16 -8.30 -0.77
N ASP A 76 -1.73 -9.55 -0.86
CA ASP A 76 -2.23 -10.66 -0.04
C ASP A 76 -1.95 -10.45 1.46
N GLY A 77 -0.77 -9.94 1.80
CA GLY A 77 -0.43 -9.57 3.18
C GLY A 77 -1.29 -8.41 3.69
N THR A 78 -1.56 -7.41 2.85
CA THR A 78 -2.46 -6.30 3.21
C THR A 78 -3.91 -6.77 3.32
N PHE A 79 -4.33 -7.69 2.46
CA PHE A 79 -5.64 -8.33 2.52
C PHE A 79 -5.85 -9.08 3.84
N ALA A 80 -4.81 -9.80 4.30
CA ALA A 80 -4.82 -10.56 5.53
C ALA A 80 -4.90 -9.65 6.77
N LEU A 81 -3.99 -8.67 6.86
CA LEU A 81 -3.83 -7.84 8.04
C LEU A 81 -4.85 -6.70 8.12
N ARG A 82 -5.36 -6.24 6.98
CA ARG A 82 -6.33 -5.14 6.86
C ARG A 82 -5.85 -3.85 7.54
N SER A 83 -4.54 -3.70 7.67
CA SER A 83 -3.92 -2.52 8.28
C SER A 83 -2.57 -2.21 7.66
N GLY A 84 -2.17 -0.94 7.73
CA GLY A 84 -0.88 -0.50 7.23
C GLY A 84 -0.80 1.01 7.13
N TYR A 85 0.20 1.50 6.38
CA TYR A 85 0.34 2.93 6.08
C TYR A 85 0.14 3.19 4.58
N CYS A 86 0.34 4.43 4.15
CA CYS A 86 0.09 4.91 2.79
C CYS A 86 0.63 4.00 1.68
N THR A 87 1.87 3.55 1.79
CA THR A 87 2.45 2.67 0.78
C THR A 87 1.80 1.30 0.73
N ASP A 88 1.41 0.69 1.86
CA ASP A 88 0.76 -0.63 1.84
C ASP A 88 -0.61 -0.55 1.15
N ALA A 89 -1.39 0.49 1.47
CA ALA A 89 -2.67 0.74 0.80
C ALA A 89 -2.49 0.98 -0.70
N ALA A 90 -1.48 1.78 -1.08
CA ALA A 90 -1.15 2.04 -2.47
C ALA A 90 -0.70 0.77 -3.20
N ALA A 91 0.16 -0.04 -2.58
CA ALA A 91 0.64 -1.31 -3.12
C ALA A 91 -0.50 -2.30 -3.36
N PHE A 92 -1.40 -2.42 -2.40
CA PHE A 92 -2.61 -3.23 -2.51
C PHE A 92 -3.49 -2.77 -3.68
N ALA A 93 -3.77 -1.46 -3.76
CA ALA A 93 -4.59 -0.90 -4.82
C ALA A 93 -3.94 -1.13 -6.20
N ILE A 94 -2.64 -0.82 -6.36
CA ILE A 94 -1.92 -0.99 -7.63
C ILE A 94 -1.94 -2.45 -8.10
N GLN A 95 -1.60 -3.39 -7.21
CA GLN A 95 -1.59 -4.81 -7.53
C GLN A 95 -2.99 -5.32 -7.88
N SER A 96 -4.01 -4.93 -7.11
CA SER A 96 -5.40 -5.36 -7.34
C SER A 96 -5.95 -4.79 -8.66
N LEU A 97 -5.78 -3.49 -8.89
CA LEU A 97 -6.28 -2.79 -10.07
C LEU A 97 -5.67 -3.35 -11.35
N ASN A 98 -4.35 -3.54 -11.38
CA ASN A 98 -3.68 -4.07 -12.57
C ASN A 98 -4.00 -5.55 -12.84
N ARG A 99 -4.45 -6.31 -11.82
CA ARG A 99 -4.96 -7.66 -12.01
C ARG A 99 -6.38 -7.69 -12.57
N ILE A 100 -7.24 -6.78 -12.11
CA ILE A 100 -8.61 -6.65 -12.61
C ILE A 100 -8.59 -6.15 -14.06
N ASN A 101 -7.85 -5.08 -14.32
CA ASN A 101 -7.75 -4.47 -15.63
C ASN A 101 -6.37 -3.81 -15.80
N PRO A 102 -5.44 -4.43 -16.55
CA PRO A 102 -4.14 -3.84 -16.86
C PRO A 102 -4.22 -2.48 -17.56
N GLY A 103 -5.34 -2.18 -18.24
CA GLY A 103 -5.62 -0.89 -18.86
C GLY A 103 -5.73 0.27 -17.87
N TYR A 104 -5.95 -0.01 -16.58
CA TYR A 104 -5.87 1.00 -15.53
C TYR A 104 -4.46 1.57 -15.36
N ARG A 105 -3.42 0.83 -15.76
CA ARG A 105 -2.02 1.29 -15.68
C ARG A 105 -1.69 1.86 -14.29
N ALA A 106 -2.20 1.21 -13.25
CA ALA A 106 -2.09 1.68 -11.89
C ALA A 106 -0.62 1.68 -11.46
N ARG A 107 -0.18 2.76 -10.83
CA ARG A 107 1.20 2.93 -10.38
C ARG A 107 1.27 3.96 -9.24
N TYR A 108 2.43 4.06 -8.62
CA TYR A 108 2.61 4.97 -7.50
C TYR A 108 2.56 6.42 -7.95
N VAL A 109 1.88 7.22 -7.14
CA VAL A 109 2.03 8.68 -7.13
C VAL A 109 2.70 9.05 -5.81
N PHE A 110 3.82 9.75 -5.92
CA PHE A 110 4.55 10.29 -4.79
C PHE A 110 4.14 11.74 -4.56
N ILE A 111 3.85 12.08 -3.31
CA ILE A 111 3.52 13.43 -2.90
C ILE A 111 4.58 13.89 -1.90
N LYS A 112 5.41 14.83 -2.33
CA LYS A 112 6.38 15.47 -1.46
C LYS A 112 5.65 16.50 -0.60
N ASN A 113 5.63 16.30 0.72
CA ASN A 113 5.08 17.27 1.65
C ASN A 113 6.05 18.44 1.85
N ARG A 114 5.57 19.67 1.60
CA ARG A 114 6.32 20.93 1.76
C ARG A 114 6.83 21.15 3.18
N TYR A 115 6.16 20.61 4.19
CA TYR A 115 6.54 20.77 5.60
C TYR A 115 7.53 19.70 6.10
N GLY A 116 8.07 18.88 5.20
CA GLY A 116 8.99 17.78 5.52
C GLY A 116 8.27 16.45 5.70
N GLN A 117 8.92 15.50 6.38
CA GLN A 117 8.37 14.16 6.59
C GLN A 117 7.12 14.18 7.49
N PRO A 118 6.18 13.24 7.29
CA PRO A 118 6.20 12.19 6.27
C PRO A 118 5.89 12.74 4.87
N HIS A 119 6.45 12.11 3.84
CA HIS A 119 5.93 12.20 2.48
C HIS A 119 4.83 11.14 2.28
N HIS A 120 4.00 11.31 1.25
CA HIS A 120 2.83 10.46 1.03
C HIS A 120 2.93 9.66 -0.27
N TRP A 121 2.34 8.47 -0.27
CA TRP A 121 2.32 7.55 -1.40
C TRP A 121 0.89 7.07 -1.62
N VAL A 122 0.39 7.20 -2.85
CA VAL A 122 -0.98 6.81 -3.22
C VAL A 122 -0.95 6.03 -4.52
N ALA A 123 -2.05 5.34 -4.83
CA ALA A 123 -2.22 4.68 -6.12
C ALA A 123 -2.89 5.64 -7.10
N GLY A 124 -2.20 6.00 -8.19
CA GLY A 124 -2.82 6.67 -9.32
C GLY A 124 -3.10 5.66 -10.43
N PHE A 125 -4.22 5.81 -11.13
CA PHE A 125 -4.60 4.94 -12.23
C PHE A 125 -5.46 5.68 -13.26
N MET A 126 -5.56 5.14 -14.46
CA MET A 126 -6.36 5.68 -15.55
C MET A 126 -7.71 4.97 -15.60
N ASP A 127 -8.81 5.71 -15.71
CA ASP A 127 -10.11 5.18 -16.11
C ASP A 127 -10.52 5.88 -17.40
N GLY A 128 -10.38 5.20 -18.53
CA GLY A 128 -10.38 5.83 -19.84
C GLY A 128 -9.22 6.82 -20.00
N ASP A 129 -9.53 8.07 -20.31
CA ASP A 129 -8.56 9.17 -20.46
C ASP A 129 -8.37 9.98 -19.16
N LYS A 130 -9.04 9.58 -18.06
CA LYS A 130 -9.03 10.34 -16.81
C LYS A 130 -8.13 9.70 -15.77
N LEU A 131 -7.39 10.55 -15.07
CA LEU A 131 -6.65 10.17 -13.88
C LEU A 131 -7.62 10.03 -12.70
N MET A 132 -7.53 8.90 -12.02
CA MET A 132 -8.13 8.63 -10.73
C MET A 132 -7.02 8.38 -9.70
N VAL A 133 -7.25 8.77 -8.45
CA VAL A 133 -6.30 8.53 -7.34
C VAL A 133 -7.01 7.86 -6.18
N MET A 134 -6.41 6.80 -5.66
CA MET A 134 -6.91 6.02 -4.53
C MET A 134 -5.98 6.19 -3.33
N ASP A 135 -6.48 6.82 -2.27
CA ASP A 135 -5.74 7.15 -1.05
C ASP A 135 -6.50 6.64 0.18
N TYR A 136 -6.14 5.47 0.69
CA TYR A 136 -6.78 4.91 1.89
C TYR A 136 -5.84 4.77 3.09
N GLY A 137 -4.56 5.11 2.91
CA GLY A 137 -3.53 4.99 3.94
C GLY A 137 -3.10 6.33 4.55
N ALA A 138 -3.89 7.38 4.36
CA ALA A 138 -3.77 8.62 5.13
C ALA A 138 -4.13 8.40 6.61
N GLY A 139 -3.28 8.89 7.52
CA GLY A 139 -3.55 8.86 8.95
C GLY A 139 -4.66 9.83 9.38
N PRO A 140 -5.11 9.78 10.65
CA PRO A 140 -6.19 10.63 11.16
C PRO A 140 -5.97 12.13 10.88
N GLU A 141 -4.73 12.60 11.05
CA GLU A 141 -4.31 13.97 10.76
C GLU A 141 -4.53 14.40 9.30
N TRP A 142 -4.56 13.45 8.36
CA TRP A 142 -4.72 13.65 6.93
C TRP A 142 -6.01 13.01 6.39
N SER A 143 -6.97 12.72 7.26
CA SER A 143 -8.20 11.99 6.93
C SER A 143 -9.01 12.61 5.79
N ALA A 144 -8.92 13.93 5.57
CA ALA A 144 -9.57 14.59 4.45
C ALA A 144 -9.03 14.17 3.06
N MET A 145 -7.85 13.53 2.99
CA MET A 145 -7.35 12.91 1.75
C MET A 145 -7.92 11.52 1.51
N ARG A 146 -8.59 10.90 2.50
CA ARG A 146 -9.00 9.51 2.37
C ARG A 146 -10.12 9.36 1.34
N GLY A 147 -9.95 8.47 0.36
CA GLY A 147 -10.96 8.10 -0.61
C GLY A 147 -10.42 7.88 -2.02
N VAL A 148 -11.35 7.85 -2.98
CA VAL A 148 -11.07 7.89 -4.42
C VAL A 148 -11.33 9.29 -4.92
N HIS A 149 -10.37 9.84 -5.66
CA HIS A 149 -10.38 11.21 -6.16
C HIS A 149 -10.25 11.23 -7.69
N GLY A 150 -10.80 12.28 -8.29
CA GLY A 150 -10.92 12.44 -9.73
C GLY A 150 -12.39 12.43 -10.17
N PRO A 151 -12.66 12.38 -11.48
CA PRO A 151 -11.68 12.32 -12.57
C PRO A 151 -10.87 13.60 -12.72
N TYR A 152 -9.58 13.45 -12.98
CA TYR A 152 -8.64 14.54 -13.27
C TYR A 152 -8.08 14.44 -14.69
N ALA A 153 -7.67 15.57 -15.27
CA ALA A 153 -6.92 15.57 -16.52
C ALA A 153 -5.42 15.32 -16.28
N SER A 154 -4.89 15.70 -15.11
CA SER A 154 -3.47 15.57 -14.79
C SER A 154 -3.19 15.45 -13.28
N LEU A 155 -1.93 15.20 -12.92
CA LEU A 155 -1.49 15.27 -11.52
C LEU A 155 -1.52 16.70 -10.95
N ASP A 156 -1.50 17.73 -11.80
CA ASP A 156 -1.59 19.13 -11.34
C ASP A 156 -3.00 19.42 -10.79
N ASP A 157 -4.04 18.87 -11.41
CA ASP A 157 -5.41 18.96 -10.88
C ASP A 157 -5.51 18.30 -9.51
N TYR A 158 -4.87 17.13 -9.35
CA TYR A 158 -4.83 16.43 -8.07
C TYR A 158 -4.01 17.20 -7.02
N ALA A 159 -2.90 17.81 -7.41
CA ALA A 159 -2.11 18.68 -6.53
C ALA A 159 -2.92 19.91 -6.08
N ALA A 160 -3.71 20.51 -6.97
CA ALA A 160 -4.61 21.61 -6.65
C ALA A 160 -5.70 21.16 -5.66
N PHE A 161 -6.30 19.99 -5.87
CA PHE A 161 -7.22 19.38 -4.92
C PHE A 161 -6.59 19.20 -3.54
N LEU A 162 -5.40 18.58 -3.45
CA LEU A 162 -4.69 18.39 -2.18
C LEU A 162 -4.40 19.73 -1.48
N GLY A 163 -4.02 20.76 -2.23
CA GLY A 163 -3.82 22.11 -1.70
C GLY A 163 -5.10 22.75 -1.17
N SER A 164 -6.27 22.40 -1.73
CA SER A 164 -7.57 22.94 -1.30
C SER A 164 -8.04 22.37 0.05
N LEU A 165 -7.53 21.21 0.48
CA LEU A 165 -7.96 20.54 1.71
C LEU A 165 -7.52 21.27 3.00
N ARG A 166 -6.55 22.20 2.91
CA ARG A 166 -6.06 23.03 4.05
C ARG A 166 -5.68 22.22 5.30
N ILE A 167 -5.04 21.08 5.10
CA ILE A 167 -4.62 20.17 6.17
C ILE A 167 -3.43 20.76 6.93
N ALA A 168 -3.47 20.69 8.26
CA ALA A 168 -2.39 21.21 9.10
C ALA A 168 -1.05 20.50 8.82
N ARG A 169 0.01 21.29 8.62
CA ARG A 169 1.38 20.80 8.33
C ARG A 169 1.47 19.86 7.11
N PHE A 170 0.55 20.05 6.16
CA PHE A 170 0.60 19.37 4.88
C PHE A 170 0.29 20.32 3.75
N ALA A 171 1.12 20.29 2.71
CA ALA A 171 0.80 20.84 1.40
C ALA A 171 1.66 20.10 0.36
N PRO A 172 1.13 19.83 -0.84
CA PRO A 172 1.96 19.27 -1.90
C PRO A 172 3.04 20.29 -2.31
N GLU A 173 4.30 19.89 -2.21
CA GLU A 173 5.43 20.56 -2.85
C GLU A 173 5.58 20.07 -4.29
N SER A 174 5.49 18.75 -4.49
CA SER A 174 5.37 18.11 -5.80
C SER A 174 4.48 16.88 -5.72
N VAL A 175 3.85 16.55 -6.85
CA VAL A 175 3.02 15.36 -7.05
C VAL A 175 3.48 14.70 -8.35
N GLU A 176 4.04 13.50 -8.25
CA GLU A 176 4.78 12.88 -9.35
C GLU A 176 4.41 11.41 -9.52
N TRP A 177 4.31 10.96 -10.77
CA TRP A 177 4.31 9.54 -11.06
C TRP A 177 5.64 8.91 -10.68
N ARG A 178 5.60 7.70 -10.12
CA ARG A 178 6.77 6.88 -9.85
C ARG A 178 6.58 5.50 -10.45
N ASP A 179 7.33 5.24 -11.52
CA ASP A 179 7.35 3.93 -12.19
C ASP A 179 8.14 2.89 -11.37
N THR A 180 9.00 3.33 -10.48
CA THR A 180 9.76 2.47 -9.57
C THR A 180 9.55 2.90 -8.13
N PHE A 181 9.09 1.97 -7.30
CA PHE A 181 9.04 2.17 -5.86
C PHE A 181 10.47 2.15 -5.30
N PRO A 182 10.93 3.19 -4.60
CA PRO A 182 12.33 3.30 -4.16
C PRO A 182 12.67 2.39 -2.97
N GLY A 183 11.66 1.81 -2.32
CA GLY A 183 11.82 0.82 -1.26
C GLY A 183 11.82 -0.61 -1.78
N GLN A 184 11.45 -1.54 -0.91
CA GLN A 184 11.31 -2.96 -1.25
C GLN A 184 9.90 -3.45 -0.91
N GLN A 185 9.49 -4.54 -1.54
CA GLN A 185 8.34 -5.31 -1.06
C GLN A 185 8.82 -6.19 0.11
N ASP A 186 8.00 -6.31 1.16
CA ASP A 186 8.30 -7.22 2.28
C ASP A 186 7.95 -8.69 1.97
#